data_AF-A0A650B543-F1
#
_entry.id   AF-A0A650B543-F1
#
_cell.length_a   1.000
_cell.length_b   1.000
_cell.length_c   1.000
_cell.angle_alpha   90.00
_cell.angle_beta   90.00
_cell.angle_gamma   90.00
#
_symmetry.space_group_name_H-M   'P 1'
#
loop_
_entity.id
_entity.type
_entity.pdbx_description
1 polymer ?
#
loop_
_entity_poly.entity_id
_entity_poly.type
_entity_poly.pdbx_seq_one_letter_code
_entity_poly.pdbx_strand_id
1 'polypeptide(L)'
;MTRSLKKNPFVANNLLRKINTLNTKAEKEIIVTWSRASTIIPTMIGHTIAIHNGKEHLPIYITDRMVGHKLGEFAPTLNFRGHAKNDNRSRR
;
A
#
# COMPACT_ATOMS: atom_id res chain seq x y z
N MET A 1 7.03 9.27 -5.54
CA MET A 1 7.02 10.14 -6.75
C MET A 1 5.74 9.92 -7.53
N THR A 2 4.98 10.99 -7.70
CA THR A 2 3.69 10.99 -8.39
C THR A 2 3.90 11.07 -9.90
N ARG A 3 3.06 10.40 -10.69
CA ARG A 3 3.07 10.57 -12.15
C ARG A 3 2.54 11.96 -12.50
N SER A 4 2.90 12.48 -13.68
CA SER A 4 2.33 13.72 -14.21
C SER A 4 0.80 13.60 -14.35
N LEU A 5 0.06 14.65 -13.96
CA LEU A 5 -1.41 14.72 -14.02
C LEU A 5 -1.98 14.53 -15.44
N LYS A 6 -1.21 14.89 -16.48
CA LYS A 6 -1.63 14.70 -17.88
C LYS A 6 -1.71 13.22 -18.27
N LYS A 7 -1.06 12.33 -17.51
CA LYS A 7 -1.02 10.88 -17.79
C LYS A 7 -1.90 10.14 -16.80
N ASN A 8 -2.54 9.07 -17.26
CA ASN A 8 -3.36 8.23 -16.40
C ASN A 8 -2.55 7.64 -15.23
N PRO A 9 -3.18 7.47 -14.06
CA PRO A 9 -2.55 6.83 -12.92
C PRO A 9 -2.16 5.40 -13.27
N PHE A 10 -1.05 4.94 -12.69
CA PHE A 10 -0.62 3.57 -12.87
C PHE A 10 -1.28 2.66 -11.84
N VAL A 11 -1.90 1.58 -12.32
CA VAL A 11 -2.37 0.46 -11.50
C VAL A 11 -2.03 -0.84 -12.18
N ALA A 12 -1.55 -1.82 -11.42
CA ALA A 12 -1.25 -3.14 -11.95
C ALA A 12 -2.51 -3.88 -12.41
N ASN A 13 -2.46 -4.46 -13.61
CA ASN A 13 -3.59 -5.16 -14.21
C ASN A 13 -4.13 -6.30 -13.33
N ASN A 14 -3.25 -7.04 -12.65
CA ASN A 14 -3.65 -8.12 -11.73
C ASN A 14 -4.46 -7.57 -10.54
N LEU A 15 -4.01 -6.47 -9.94
CA LEU A 15 -4.70 -5.83 -8.82
C LEU A 15 -6.08 -5.32 -9.26
N LEU A 16 -6.13 -4.60 -10.39
CA LEU A 16 -7.37 -4.06 -10.94
C LEU A 16 -8.39 -5.17 -11.25
N ARG A 17 -7.95 -6.28 -11.86
CA ARG A 17 -8.81 -7.42 -12.16
C ARG A 17 -9.42 -8.02 -10.90
N LYS A 18 -8.62 -8.24 -9.85
CA LYS A 18 -9.12 -8.77 -8.56
C LYS A 18 -10.17 -7.86 -7.93
N ILE A 19 -9.92 -6.56 -7.89
CA ILE A 19 -10.85 -5.57 -7.34
C ILE A 19 -12.15 -5.55 -8.14
N ASN A 20 -12.08 -5.56 -9.47
CA ASN A 20 -13.28 -5.57 -10.30
C ASN A 20 -14.14 -6.82 -10.05
N THR A 21 -13.51 -7.99 -9.94
CA THR A 21 -14.22 -9.23 -9.59
C THR A 21 -14.90 -9.15 -8.21
N LEU A 22 -14.20 -8.63 -7.20
CA LEU A 22 -14.76 -8.50 -5.85
C LEU A 22 -15.90 -7.48 -5.81
N ASN A 23 -15.75 -6.35 -6.51
CA ASN A 23 -16.82 -5.37 -6.68
C ASN A 23 -18.07 -5.97 -7.34
N THR A 24 -17.91 -6.80 -8.38
CA THR A 24 -19.07 -7.47 -8.99
C THR A 24 -19.77 -8.45 -8.06
N LYS A 25 -19.04 -9.06 -7.13
CA LYS A 25 -19.58 -9.98 -6.12
C LYS A 25 -20.07 -9.29 -4.84
N ALA A 26 -19.76 -8.00 -4.66
CA ALA A 26 -19.96 -7.24 -3.43
C ALA A 26 -19.31 -7.86 -2.18
N GLU A 27 -18.23 -8.65 -2.37
CA GLU A 27 -17.49 -9.31 -1.29
C GLU A 27 -16.28 -8.48 -0.85
N LYS A 28 -16.03 -8.43 0.46
CA LYS A 28 -14.88 -7.71 1.04
C LYS A 28 -13.86 -8.68 1.57
N GLU A 29 -12.98 -9.13 0.68
CA GLU A 29 -11.86 -10.01 1.02
C GLU A 29 -10.55 -9.23 1.18
N ILE A 30 -9.60 -9.83 1.89
CA ILE A 30 -8.24 -9.28 2.03
C ILE A 30 -7.47 -9.57 0.73
N ILE A 31 -7.07 -8.51 0.02
CA ILE A 31 -6.34 -8.63 -1.25
C ILE A 31 -4.84 -8.53 -0.99
N VAL A 32 -4.11 -9.61 -1.23
CA VAL A 32 -2.63 -9.60 -1.17
C VAL A 32 -2.04 -8.97 -2.43
N THR A 33 -1.11 -8.02 -2.25
CA THR A 33 -0.42 -7.34 -3.35
C THR A 33 1.07 -7.13 -3.09
N TRP A 34 1.86 -7.37 -4.13
CA TRP A 34 3.27 -6.97 -4.23
C TRP A 34 3.45 -5.63 -4.96
N SER A 35 2.40 -5.13 -5.62
CA SER A 35 2.50 -3.93 -6.45
C SER A 35 2.38 -2.66 -5.61
N ARG A 36 3.48 -2.25 -4.99
CA ARG A 36 3.57 -1.01 -4.20
C ARG A 36 3.49 0.27 -5.05
N ALA A 37 3.76 0.17 -6.35
CA ALA A 37 3.77 1.30 -7.27
C ALA A 37 2.35 1.73 -7.73
N SER A 38 1.35 0.88 -7.51
CA SER A 38 -0.04 1.13 -7.89
C SER A 38 -0.65 2.28 -7.11
N THR A 39 -1.46 3.06 -7.80
CA THR A 39 -2.17 4.23 -7.27
C THR A 39 -3.55 3.79 -6.77
N ILE A 40 -4.00 4.36 -5.67
CA ILE A 40 -5.35 4.09 -5.13
C ILE A 40 -6.38 4.78 -6.02
N ILE A 41 -7.30 3.99 -6.57
CA ILE A 41 -8.43 4.44 -7.39
C ILE A 41 -9.70 4.41 -6.50
N PRO A 42 -10.70 5.29 -6.72
CA PRO A 42 -11.95 5.29 -5.96
C PRO A 42 -12.66 3.93 -5.85
N THR A 43 -12.52 3.06 -6.85
CA THR A 43 -13.11 1.71 -6.83
C THR A 43 -12.51 0.77 -5.78
N MET A 44 -11.40 1.14 -5.15
CA MET A 44 -10.75 0.40 -4.07
C MET A 44 -11.26 0.78 -2.68
N ILE A 45 -12.09 1.81 -2.56
CA ILE A 45 -12.60 2.29 -1.27
C ILE A 45 -13.37 1.16 -0.59
N GLY A 46 -13.12 0.98 0.71
CA GLY A 46 -13.78 -0.06 1.50
C GLY A 46 -13.19 -1.46 1.39
N HIS A 47 -12.11 -1.64 0.61
CA HIS A 47 -11.36 -2.89 0.54
C HIS A 47 -10.17 -2.87 1.50
N THR A 48 -9.80 -4.06 1.99
CA THR A 48 -8.56 -4.25 2.76
C THR A 48 -7.49 -4.82 1.85
N ILE A 49 -6.40 -4.09 1.68
CA ILE A 49 -5.29 -4.49 0.81
C ILE A 49 -4.09 -4.81 1.70
N ALA A 50 -3.59 -6.03 1.61
CA ALA A 50 -2.38 -6.48 2.29
C ALA A 50 -1.15 -6.18 1.42
N ILE A 51 -0.42 -5.13 1.78
CA ILE A 51 0.69 -4.58 0.99
C ILE A 51 2.02 -5.16 1.49
N HIS A 52 2.82 -5.72 0.58
CA HIS A 52 4.15 -6.21 0.91
C HIS A 52 5.11 -5.07 1.30
N ASN A 53 5.78 -5.18 2.45
CA ASN A 53 6.77 -4.18 2.93
C ASN A 53 8.24 -4.61 2.73
N GLY A 54 8.49 -5.83 2.24
CA GLY A 54 9.83 -6.42 2.15
C GLY A 54 10.03 -7.65 3.05
N LYS A 55 9.14 -7.86 4.03
CA LYS A 55 9.18 -9.00 4.95
C LYS A 55 7.82 -9.68 5.04
N GLU A 56 6.76 -8.90 5.21
CA GLU A 56 5.40 -9.37 5.41
C GLU A 56 4.39 -8.51 4.64
N HIS A 57 3.12 -8.92 4.66
CA HIS A 57 2.03 -8.17 4.07
C HIS A 57 1.22 -7.49 5.17
N LEU A 58 1.23 -6.16 5.17
CA LEU A 58 0.49 -5.35 6.15
C LEU A 58 -0.93 -5.10 5.63
N PRO A 59 -1.99 -5.56 6.34
CA PRO A 59 -3.37 -5.31 5.95
C PRO A 59 -3.75 -3.85 6.22
N ILE A 60 -4.07 -3.11 5.17
CA ILE A 60 -4.44 -1.70 5.25
C ILE A 60 -5.84 -1.53 4.66
N TYR A 61 -6.73 -0.93 5.45
CA TYR A 61 -8.09 -0.59 5.01
C TYR A 61 -8.08 0.73 4.23
N ILE A 62 -8.66 0.73 3.03
CA ILE A 62 -8.63 1.89 2.14
C ILE A 62 -9.84 2.80 2.40
N THR A 63 -9.54 4.06 2.72
CA THR A 63 -10.53 5.14 2.90
C THR A 63 -10.47 6.15 1.75
N ASP A 64 -11.52 6.95 1.59
CA ASP A 64 -11.63 7.95 0.51
C ASP A 64 -10.48 8.98 0.52
N ARG A 65 -10.01 9.37 1.71
CA ARG A 65 -8.88 10.31 1.87
C ARG A 65 -7.55 9.79 1.33
N MET A 66 -7.45 8.50 1.01
CA MET A 66 -6.24 7.86 0.49
C MET A 66 -6.20 7.83 -1.04
N VAL A 67 -7.26 8.27 -1.72
CA VAL A 67 -7.32 8.31 -3.19
C VAL A 67 -6.21 9.20 -3.75
N GLY A 68 -5.55 8.73 -4.81
CA GLY A 68 -4.43 9.44 -5.45
C GLY A 68 -3.04 9.15 -4.85
N HIS A 69 -2.97 8.57 -3.65
CA HIS A 69 -1.71 8.10 -3.07
C HIS A 69 -1.28 6.76 -3.67
N LYS A 70 0.01 6.41 -3.50
CA LYS A 70 0.52 5.08 -3.82
C LYS A 70 0.40 4.13 -2.65
N LEU A 71 0.10 2.86 -2.94
CA LEU A 71 0.02 1.82 -1.91
C LEU A 71 1.30 1.71 -1.07
N GLY A 72 2.47 1.92 -1.69
CA GLY A 72 3.75 1.86 -0.99
C GLY A 72 3.96 2.92 0.10
N GLU A 73 3.21 4.03 0.09
CA GLU A 73 3.30 5.09 1.11
C GLU A 73 2.78 4.64 2.47
N PHE A 74 1.85 3.69 2.47
CA PHE A 74 1.20 3.19 3.68
C PHE A 74 1.93 1.98 4.30
N ALA A 75 2.95 1.44 3.62
CA ALA A 75 3.72 0.28 4.07
C ALA A 75 5.21 0.66 4.26
N PRO A 76 5.65 0.95 5.50
CA PRO A 76 7.04 1.31 5.77
C PRO A 76 7.97 0.12 5.54
N THR A 77 9.10 0.36 4.86
CA THR A 77 10.05 -0.70 4.49
C THR A 77 11.15 -0.95 5.53
N LEU A 78 11.50 0.09 6.29
CA LEU A 78 12.54 0.03 7.31
C LEU A 78 11.97 0.49 8.65
N ASN A 79 12.38 -0.17 9.73
CA ASN A 79 12.10 0.28 11.08
C ASN A 79 13.17 1.30 11.51
N PHE A 80 13.03 2.54 11.02
CA PHE A 80 13.91 3.63 11.44
C PHE A 80 13.35 4.28 12.71
N ARG A 81 14.01 4.06 13.85
CA ARG A 81 13.61 4.61 15.15
C ARG A 81 14.25 5.96 15.48
N GLY A 82 15.18 6.43 14.64
CA GLY A 82 15.97 7.63 14.85
C GLY A 82 17.46 7.38 14.71
N HIS A 83 18.24 8.46 14.72
CA HIS A 83 19.69 8.36 14.74
C HIS A 83 20.14 7.76 16.08
N ALA A 84 21.01 6.75 16.04
CA ALA A 84 21.65 6.23 17.24
C ALA A 84 22.42 7.38 17.90
N LYS A 85 22.01 7.79 19.10
CA LYS A 85 22.88 8.59 19.96
C LYS A 85 24.06 7.69 20.37
N ASN A 86 25.27 8.24 20.45
CA ASN A 86 26.43 7.53 20.98
C ASN A 86 26.12 7.09 22.41
N ASP A 87 25.65 5.86 22.57
CA ASP A 87 25.48 5.26 23.88
C ASP A 87 26.81 4.62 24.24
N ASN A 88 27.64 5.34 24.98
CA ASN A 88 28.91 4.84 25.55
C ASN A 88 28.69 3.79 26.66
N ARG A 89 27.53 3.10 26.67
CA ARG A 89 27.30 1.96 27.55
C ARG A 89 28.01 0.76 26.98
N SER A 90 29.04 0.29 27.70
CA SER A 90 29.66 -1.01 27.44
C SER A 90 28.56 -2.06 27.35
N ARG A 91 28.42 -2.71 26.19
CA ARG A 91 27.61 -3.93 26.08
C ARG A 91 28.22 -4.96 27.02
N ARG A 92 27.50 -5.31 28.07
CA ARG A 92 27.81 -6.41 28.98
C ARG A 92 27.19 -7.69 28.44
#